data_AF-A0A9E4GD48-F1
#
_entry.id   AF-A0A9E4GD48-F1
#
_cell.length_a   1.000
_cell.length_b   1.000
_cell.length_c   1.000
_cell.angle_alpha   90.00
_cell.angle_beta   90.00
_cell.angle_gamma   90.00
#
_symmetry.space_group_name_H-M   'P 1'
#
loop_
_entity.id
_entity.type
_entity.pdbx_description
1 polymer ?
#
loop_
_entity_poly.entity_id
_entity_poly.type
_entity_poly.pdbx_seq_one_letter_code
_entity_poly.pdbx_strand_id
1 'polypeptide(L)' 'MDIGVFCVIPSAAADPAIIARRAEELGFESYWVPDHPVVPVGSEQTYPGTPPDGSSLTFLTRIPDPLIVLARAGAVTTR' A
#
# COMPACT_ATOMS: atom_id res chain seq x y z
N MET A 1 19.50 5.48 4.95
CA MET A 1 19.69 5.09 3.54
C MET A 1 18.60 5.80 2.79
N ASP A 2 18.87 6.49 1.68
CA ASP A 2 17.85 7.31 1.01
C ASP A 2 16.86 6.48 0.16
N ILE A 3 16.46 5.31 0.67
CA ILE A 3 15.62 4.33 0.00
C ILE A 3 14.49 3.89 0.94
N GLY A 4 13.28 3.87 0.41
CA GLY A 4 12.07 3.42 1.11
C GLY A 4 11.41 2.20 0.45
N VAL A 5 10.46 1.62 1.17
CA VAL A 5 9.62 0.51 0.71
C VAL A 5 8.19 1.01 0.49
N PHE A 6 7.62 0.73 -0.67
CA PHE A 6 6.22 1.02 -0.98
C PHE A 6 5.41 -0.27 -1.03
N CYS A 7 4.35 -0.36 -0.23
CA CYS A 7 3.46 -1.52 -0.18
C CYS A 7 2.06 -1.13 -0.66
N VAL A 8 1.66 -1.64 -1.84
CA VAL A 8 0.41 -1.22 -2.50
C VAL A 8 -0.85 -1.77 -1.81
N ILE A 9 -0.79 -3.01 -1.30
CA ILE A 9 -1.95 -3.68 -0.69
C ILE A 9 -1.58 -4.24 0.69
N PRO A 10 -1.27 -3.36 1.65
CA PRO A 10 -0.60 -3.70 2.90
C PRO A 10 -1.50 -4.43 3.90
N SER A 11 -2.78 -4.65 3.65
CA SER A 11 -3.62 -5.53 4.48
C SER A 11 -3.96 -6.86 3.81
N ALA A 12 -3.93 -6.91 2.47
CA ALA A 12 -4.28 -8.10 1.72
C ALA A 12 -3.06 -8.99 1.40
N ALA A 13 -1.88 -8.40 1.26
CA ALA A 13 -0.66 -9.13 0.88
C ALA A 13 0.18 -9.58 2.09
N ALA A 14 0.36 -8.72 3.09
CA ALA A 14 1.13 -9.01 4.30
C ALA A 14 0.84 -7.97 5.39
N ASP A 15 0.88 -8.34 6.67
CA ASP A 15 0.63 -7.41 7.78
C ASP A 15 1.64 -6.23 7.78
N PRO A 16 1.18 -4.96 7.83
CA PRO A 16 2.05 -3.80 7.78
C PRO A 16 3.09 -3.78 8.90
N ALA A 17 2.74 -4.27 10.09
CA ALA A 17 3.65 -4.32 11.23
C ALA A 17 4.86 -5.23 10.93
N ILE A 18 4.63 -6.37 10.27
CA ILE A 18 5.70 -7.31 9.95
C ILE A 18 6.65 -6.69 8.92
N ILE A 19 6.08 -6.07 7.88
CA ILE A 19 6.88 -5.48 6.80
C ILE A 19 7.65 -4.25 7.29
N ALA A 20 7.00 -3.34 8.01
CA ALA A 20 7.62 -2.11 8.50
C ALA A 20 8.77 -2.41 9.47
N ARG A 21 8.57 -3.32 10.43
CA ARG A 21 9.64 -3.74 11.34
C ARG A 21 10.82 -4.35 10.58
N ARG A 22 10.54 -5.22 9.60
CA ARG A 22 11.60 -5.83 8.80
C ARG A 22 12.33 -4.82 7.91
N ALA A 23 11.63 -3.84 7.37
CA ALA A 23 12.23 -2.77 6.58
C ALA A 23 13.18 -1.91 7.45
N GLU A 24 12.76 -1.55 8.66
CA GLU A 24 13.62 -0.82 9.62
C GLU A 24 14.86 -1.62 10.02
N GLU A 25 14.72 -2.92 10.31
CA GLU A 25 15.84 -3.83 10.61
C GLU A 25 16.87 -3.91 9.47
N LEU A 26 16.41 -3.80 8.22
CA LEU A 26 17.24 -3.83 7.02
C LEU A 26 17.83 -2.45 6.67
N GLY A 27 17.46 -1.39 7.39
CA GLY A 27 18.02 -0.05 7.23
C GLY A 27 17.34 0.81 6.16
N PHE A 28 16.15 0.44 5.69
CA PHE A 28 15.32 1.34 4.87
C PHE A 28 14.89 2.55 5.69
N GLU A 29 14.85 3.72 5.06
CA GLU A 29 14.54 4.99 5.75
C GLU A 29 13.04 5.24 5.88
N SER A 30 12.23 4.71 4.97
CA SER A 30 10.81 5.03 4.95
C SER A 30 9.94 3.87 4.49
N TYR A 31 8.71 3.86 5.00
CA TYR A 31 7.66 2.93 4.63
C TYR A 31 6.46 3.71 4.11
N TRP A 32 6.03 3.40 2.89
CA TRP A 32 5.00 4.13 2.16
C TRP A 32 3.83 3.21 1.81
N VAL A 33 2.63 3.77 1.89
CA VAL A 33 1.38 3.11 1.53
C VAL A 33 0.53 4.07 0.70
N PRO A 34 -0.26 3.57 -0.26
CA PRO A 34 -1.11 4.43 -1.07
C PRO A 34 -2.33 4.89 -0.29
N ASP A 35 -2.92 6.00 -0.74
CA ASP A 35 -4.27 6.40 -0.38
C ASP A 35 -5.17 6.34 -1.62
N HIS A 36 -6.36 5.76 -1.47
CA HIS A 36 -7.31 5.65 -2.57
C HIS A 36 -8.77 5.60 -2.09
N PRO A 37 -9.28 6.71 -1.53
CA PRO A 37 -10.59 6.73 -0.89
C PRO A 37 -11.76 6.75 -1.88
N VAL A 38 -11.51 7.09 -3.15
CA VAL A 38 -12.55 7.28 -4.17
C VAL A 38 -12.18 6.56 -5.46
N VAL A 39 -13.10 5.73 -5.94
CA VAL A 39 -13.05 5.15 -7.29
C VAL A 39 -14.03 5.93 -8.18
N PRO A 40 -13.57 6.62 -9.23
CA PRO A 40 -14.46 7.38 -10.12
C PRO A 40 -15.50 6.50 -10.80
N VAL A 41 -16.73 7.00 -10.94
CA VAL A 41 -17.76 6.32 -11.73
C VAL A 41 -17.28 6.19 -13.18
N GLY A 42 -17.40 4.99 -13.77
CA GLY A 42 -16.96 4.72 -15.14
C GLY A 42 -15.49 4.30 -15.27
N SER A 43 -14.75 4.15 -14.18
CA SER A 43 -13.35 3.68 -14.18
C SER A 43 -13.16 2.26 -14.74
N GLU A 44 -14.24 1.49 -14.87
CA GLU A 44 -14.23 0.11 -15.40
C GLU A 44 -13.84 0.03 -16.89
N GLN A 45 -13.94 1.12 -17.63
CA GLN A 45 -13.82 1.12 -19.10
C GLN A 45 -12.52 1.78 -19.61
N THR A 46 -11.84 2.63 -18.83
CA THR A 46 -10.76 3.47 -19.36
C THR A 46 -9.77 3.91 -18.28
N TYR A 47 -9.16 2.97 -17.57
CA TYR A 47 -8.01 3.29 -16.73
C TYR A 47 -6.71 2.96 -17.48
N PRO A 48 -5.76 3.90 -17.63
CA PRO A 48 -4.48 3.65 -18.32
C PRO A 48 -3.68 2.47 -17.74
N GLY A 49 -3.89 2.13 -16.47
CA GLY A 49 -3.29 0.97 -15.82
C GLY A 49 -4.12 -0.32 -15.87
N THR A 50 -5.20 -0.38 -16.67
CA THR A 50 -5.99 -1.62 -16.84
C THR A 50 -5.13 -2.68 -17.51
N PRO A 51 -5.00 -3.88 -16.95
CA PRO A 51 -4.21 -4.93 -17.57
C PRO A 51 -4.83 -5.39 -18.91
N PRO A 52 -4.04 -5.91 -19.86
CA PRO A 52 -4.53 -6.31 -21.19
C PRO A 52 -5.60 -7.39 -21.17
N ASP A 53 -5.69 -8.17 -20.08
CA ASP A 53 -6.70 -9.20 -19.86
C ASP A 53 -8.06 -8.64 -19.41
N GLY A 54 -8.17 -7.31 -19.27
CA GLY A 54 -9.39 -6.63 -18.83
C GLY A 54 -9.72 -6.88 -17.37
N SER A 55 -8.77 -7.36 -16.56
CA SER A 55 -8.99 -7.58 -15.14
C SER A 55 -9.38 -6.28 -14.44
N SER A 56 -10.46 -6.36 -13.67
CA SER A 56 -11.05 -5.23 -12.95
C SER A 56 -10.03 -4.50 -12.07
N LEU A 57 -10.27 -3.21 -11.81
CA LEU A 57 -9.53 -2.39 -10.83
C LEU A 57 -9.77 -2.80 -9.36
N THR A 58 -10.11 -4.07 -9.11
CA THR A 58 -10.41 -4.61 -7.78
C THR A 58 -9.28 -4.34 -6.78
N PHE A 59 -8.02 -4.24 -7.20
CA PHE A 59 -6.92 -3.89 -6.29
C PHE A 59 -7.12 -2.49 -5.65
N LEU A 60 -7.68 -1.52 -6.37
CA LEU A 60 -7.97 -0.18 -5.83
C LEU A 60 -8.99 -0.24 -4.69
N THR A 61 -9.97 -1.15 -4.78
CA THR A 61 -10.95 -1.37 -3.71
C THR A 61 -10.40 -2.11 -2.49
N ARG A 62 -9.16 -2.61 -2.58
CA ARG A 62 -8.48 -3.35 -1.51
C ARG A 62 -7.39 -2.55 -0.81
N ILE A 63 -7.20 -1.28 -1.20
CA ILE A 63 -6.28 -0.38 -0.52
C ILE A 63 -6.94 0.03 0.81
N PRO A 64 -6.37 -0.35 1.97
CA PRO A 64 -6.88 0.07 3.26
C PRO A 64 -6.61 1.56 3.52
N ASP A 65 -7.33 2.14 4.47
CA ASP A 65 -7.06 3.50 4.97
C ASP A 65 -5.58 3.62 5.41
N PRO A 66 -4.82 4.58 4.83
CA PRO A 66 -3.38 4.69 5.07
C PRO A 66 -3.06 5.08 6.51
N LEU A 67 -3.92 5.83 7.20
CA LEU A 67 -3.67 6.24 8.59
C LEU A 67 -3.77 5.05 9.53
N ILE A 68 -4.71 4.13 9.30
CA ILE A 68 -4.80 2.88 10.07
C ILE A 68 -3.57 2.00 9.83
N VAL A 69 -3.11 1.91 8.58
CA VAL A 69 -1.92 1.13 8.23
C VAL A 69 -0.66 1.70 8.84
N LEU A 70 -0.45 3.01 8.72
CA LEU A 70 0.70 3.70 9.29
C LEU A 70 0.68 3.68 10.81
N ALA A 71 -0.49 3.76 11.46
CA ALA A 71 -0.60 3.53 12.90
C ALA A 71 -0.14 2.12 13.30
N ARG A 72 -0.53 1.10 12.52
CA ARG A 72 -0.10 -0.29 12.76
C ARG A 72 1.40 -0.49 12.55
N ALA A 73 1.99 0.15 11.54
CA ALA A 73 3.42 0.15 11.28
C ALA A 73 4.20 0.89 12.38
N GLY A 74 3.79 2.12 12.71
CA GLY A 74 4.43 2.97 13.71
C GLY A 74 4.39 2.39 15.13
N ALA A 75 3.44 1.49 15.43
CA ALA A 75 3.38 0.79 16.69
C ALA A 75 4.52 -0.23 16.92
N VAL A 76 5.27 -0.60 15.87
CA VAL A 76 6.34 -1.62 15.94
C VAL A 76 7.69 -1.16 15.37
N THR A 77 7.81 0.11 14.98
CA THR A 77 9.04 0.75 14.54
C THR A 77 9.46 1.83 15.55
N THR A 78 10.70 2.30 15.46
CA THR A 78 11.29 3.19 16.48
C THR A 78 11.99 4.42 15.92
N ARG A 79 12.14 4.51 14.61
CA ARG A 79 12.81 5.61 13.92
C ARG A 79 11.86 6.38 13.00
#